data_AF-A0A975JLF6-F1
#
_entry.id   AF-A0A975JLF6-F1
#
_cell.length_a   1.000
_cell.length_b   1.000
_cell.length_c   1.000
_cell.angle_alpha   90.00
_cell.angle_beta   90.00
_cell.angle_gamma   90.00
#
_symmetry.space_group_name_H-M   'P 1'
#
loop_
_entity.id
_entity.type
_entity.pdbx_description
1 polymer ?
#
loop_
_entity_poly.entity_id
_entity_poly.type
_entity_poly.pdbx_seq_one_letter_code
_entity_poly.pdbx_strand_id
1 'polypeptide(L)'
;MPDRPDYPDPRKEDIIYGDRRISRPDVSLPDWEMPDTAYRPIPIVWFTAAMLGQLLALGVVFTLFGTSHGAFTIGTSALVTAVIGAWTWERGMRSASTGWKIATIAVLLVQFLLIGVAASERL
;
A
#
# COMPACT_ATOMS: atom_id res chain seq x y z
N MET A 1 28.75 -16.39 48.04
CA MET A 1 28.16 -15.54 46.99
C MET A 1 26.73 -15.29 47.40
N PRO A 2 26.21 -14.04 47.40
CA PRO A 2 24.82 -13.82 47.74
C PRO A 2 23.94 -14.49 46.69
N ASP A 3 22.91 -15.19 47.17
CA ASP A 3 21.96 -15.93 46.34
C ASP A 3 21.33 -14.98 45.31
N ARG A 4 21.31 -15.40 44.05
CA ARG A 4 20.65 -14.63 42.99
C ARG A 4 19.16 -14.58 43.33
N PRO A 5 18.49 -13.43 43.18
CA PRO A 5 17.04 -13.36 43.35
C PRO A 5 16.38 -14.38 42.41
N ASP A 6 15.45 -15.17 42.95
CA ASP A 6 14.64 -16.08 42.16
C ASP A 6 13.62 -15.25 41.37
N TYR A 7 13.81 -15.16 40.05
CA TYR A 7 12.93 -14.41 39.17
C TYR A 7 11.86 -15.36 38.59
N PRO A 8 10.56 -15.07 38.76
CA PRO A 8 9.49 -15.89 38.22
C PRO A 8 9.59 -16.08 36.70
N ASP A 9 9.19 -17.25 36.19
CA ASP A 9 9.16 -17.52 34.75
C ASP A 9 8.06 -16.69 34.07
N PRO A 10 8.41 -15.71 33.20
CA PRO A 10 7.45 -14.82 32.55
C PRO A 10 6.47 -15.53 31.61
N ARG A 11 6.70 -16.82 31.31
CA ARG A 11 5.82 -17.63 30.46
C ARG A 11 4.75 -18.37 31.26
N LYS A 12 4.90 -18.45 32.59
CA LYS A 12 3.99 -19.18 33.48
C LYS A 12 3.23 -18.25 34.40
N GLU A 13 3.84 -17.13 34.80
CA GLU A 13 3.34 -16.30 35.88
C GLU A 13 3.42 -14.81 35.54
N ASP A 14 2.51 -14.05 36.14
CA ASP A 14 2.48 -12.62 35.96
C ASP A 14 3.53 -11.90 36.85
N ILE A 15 4.66 -11.49 36.27
CA ILE A 15 5.63 -10.54 36.85
C ILE A 15 4.98 -9.16 37.06
N ILE A 16 4.81 -8.79 38.33
CA ILE A 16 4.33 -7.47 38.77
C ILE A 16 5.53 -6.66 39.26
N TYR A 17 5.68 -5.42 38.78
CA TYR A 17 6.67 -4.46 39.28
C TYR A 17 5.96 -3.16 39.69
N GLY A 18 5.93 -2.88 41.01
CA GLY A 18 5.10 -1.80 41.56
C GLY A 18 3.62 -2.06 41.27
N ASP A 19 2.92 -1.07 40.72
CA ASP A 19 1.50 -1.18 40.35
C ASP A 19 1.26 -1.68 38.92
N ARG A 20 2.31 -2.10 38.17
CA ARG A 20 2.20 -2.51 36.77
C ARG A 20 2.43 -4.01 36.58
N ARG A 21 1.52 -4.67 35.84
CA ARG A 21 1.71 -6.02 35.27
C ARG A 21 2.61 -5.92 34.04
N ILE A 22 3.83 -6.46 34.10
CA ILE A 22 4.84 -6.44 33.00
C ILE A 22 4.79 -7.74 32.17
N SER A 23 3.90 -8.64 32.52
CA SER A 23 4.07 -10.07 32.26
C SER A 23 3.16 -10.65 31.20
N ARG A 24 3.22 -10.02 30.04
CA ARG A 24 2.90 -10.73 28.82
C ARG A 24 4.07 -10.54 27.87
N PRO A 25 4.68 -11.62 27.34
CA PRO A 25 5.76 -11.51 26.36
C PRO A 25 5.40 -10.64 25.15
N ASP A 26 4.10 -10.50 24.88
CA ASP A 26 3.43 -9.65 23.89
C ASP A 26 3.35 -8.14 24.25
N VAL A 27 3.73 -7.74 25.48
CA VAL A 27 3.86 -6.34 25.95
C VAL A 27 5.25 -6.05 26.53
N SER A 28 6.26 -6.83 26.13
CA SER A 28 7.65 -6.64 26.57
C SER A 28 8.34 -5.40 25.99
N LEU A 29 7.71 -4.70 25.06
CA LEU A 29 8.23 -3.46 24.51
C LEU A 29 7.81 -2.30 25.43
N PRO A 30 8.74 -1.43 25.83
CA PRO A 30 8.42 -0.23 26.58
C PRO A 30 7.34 0.60 25.88
N ASP A 31 6.54 1.37 26.64
CA ASP A 31 5.47 2.23 26.11
C ASP A 31 5.95 3.24 25.03
N TRP A 32 7.26 3.49 24.96
CA TRP A 32 7.93 4.35 23.98
C TRP A 32 8.46 3.61 22.75
N GLU A 33 8.54 2.28 22.81
CA GLU A 33 8.97 1.43 21.70
C GLU A 33 7.74 1.04 20.90
N MET A 34 7.50 1.78 19.81
CA MET A 34 6.52 1.36 18.82
C MET A 34 6.97 -0.01 18.31
N PRO A 35 6.14 -1.07 18.41
CA PRO A 35 6.49 -2.39 17.90
C PRO A 35 6.91 -2.22 16.46
N ASP A 36 8.16 -2.58 16.17
CA ASP A 36 8.86 -2.31 14.91
C ASP A 36 7.86 -2.37 13.76
N THR A 37 7.35 -1.21 13.37
CA THR A 37 6.35 -1.08 12.32
C THR A 37 7.09 -1.18 11.01
N ALA A 38 7.93 -2.19 10.85
CA ALA A 38 8.35 -2.71 9.58
C ALA A 38 7.06 -2.92 8.80
N TYR A 39 6.78 -1.95 7.94
CA TYR A 39 5.50 -1.71 7.32
C TYR A 39 5.03 -3.01 6.69
N ARG A 40 4.03 -3.66 7.31
CA ARG A 40 3.38 -4.80 6.67
C ARG A 40 2.77 -4.22 5.40
N PRO A 41 3.09 -4.74 4.19
CA PRO A 41 2.56 -4.17 2.97
C PRO A 41 1.04 -4.23 3.05
N ILE A 42 0.40 -3.08 3.32
CA ILE A 42 -1.05 -3.01 3.44
C ILE A 42 -1.58 -2.86 2.02
N PRO A 43 -2.26 -3.88 1.44
CA PRO A 43 -2.63 -3.85 0.03
C PRO A 43 -3.49 -2.63 -0.34
N ILE A 44 -4.30 -2.14 0.61
CA ILE A 44 -5.12 -0.95 0.43
C ILE A 44 -4.29 0.30 0.12
N VAL A 45 -3.12 0.47 0.74
CA VAL A 45 -2.29 1.66 0.52
C VAL A 45 -1.73 1.65 -0.90
N TRP A 46 -1.25 0.50 -1.37
CA TRP A 46 -0.75 0.36 -2.73
C TRP A 46 -1.87 0.48 -3.77
N PHE A 47 -3.04 -0.08 -3.49
CA PHE A 47 -4.24 0.10 -4.30
C PHE A 47 -4.62 1.59 -4.41
N THR A 48 -4.75 2.29 -3.27
CA THR A 48 -5.14 3.71 -3.23
C THR A 48 -4.07 4.60 -3.87
N ALA A 49 -2.78 4.33 -3.65
CA ALA A 49 -1.69 5.05 -4.29
C ALA A 49 -1.74 4.89 -5.82
N ALA A 50 -1.98 3.68 -6.33
CA ALA A 50 -2.13 3.43 -7.75
C ALA A 50 -3.36 4.12 -8.33
N MET A 51 -4.50 4.01 -7.64
CA MET A 51 -5.77 4.64 -8.05
C MET A 51 -5.65 6.16 -8.14
N LEU A 52 -5.13 6.82 -7.10
CA LEU A 52 -5.00 8.27 -7.07
C LEU A 52 -3.87 8.77 -7.98
N GLY A 53 -2.74 8.06 -7.99
CA GLY A 53 -1.60 8.37 -8.85
C GLY A 53 -1.99 8.30 -10.32
N GLN A 54 -2.72 7.26 -10.73
CA GLN A 54 -3.20 7.13 -12.10
C GLN A 54 -4.25 8.19 -12.43
N LEU A 55 -5.21 8.47 -11.54
CA LEU A 55 -6.22 9.49 -11.76
C LEU A 55 -5.58 10.86 -12.05
N LEU A 56 -4.59 11.25 -11.23
CA LEU A 56 -3.86 12.51 -11.41
C LEU A 56 -3.02 12.50 -12.68
N ALA A 57 -2.23 11.43 -12.90
CA ALA A 57 -1.34 11.34 -14.06
C ALA A 57 -2.13 11.34 -15.38
N LEU A 58 -3.24 10.62 -15.45
CA LEU A 58 -4.10 10.61 -16.63
C LEU A 58 -4.83 11.94 -16.82
N GLY A 59 -5.23 12.62 -15.74
CA GLY A 59 -5.76 13.99 -15.83
C GLY A 59 -4.73 14.97 -16.44
N VAL A 60 -3.47 14.85 -16.06
CA VAL A 60 -2.37 15.63 -16.66
C VAL A 60 -2.18 15.27 -18.14
N VAL A 61 -2.14 13.98 -18.49
CA VAL A 61 -2.04 13.57 -19.90
C VAL A 61 -3.21 14.11 -20.73
N PHE A 62 -4.44 13.97 -20.23
CA PHE A 62 -5.63 14.44 -20.93
C PHE A 62 -5.64 15.96 -21.14
N THR A 63 -5.21 16.73 -20.15
CA THR A 63 -5.12 18.20 -20.26
C THR A 63 -4.00 18.64 -21.21
N LEU A 64 -2.83 17.99 -21.17
CA LEU A 64 -1.70 18.30 -22.06
C LEU A 64 -2.00 17.97 -23.53
N PHE A 65 -2.69 16.86 -23.80
CA PHE A 65 -3.00 16.40 -25.17
C PHE A 65 -4.45 16.70 -25.59
N GLY A 66 -5.19 17.54 -24.86
CA GLY A 66 -6.63 17.75 -25.06
C GLY A 66 -7.02 18.27 -26.44
N THR A 67 -6.13 19.00 -27.12
CA THR A 67 -6.32 19.51 -28.48
C THR A 67 -5.63 18.69 -29.56
N SER A 68 -4.86 17.67 -29.16
CA SER A 68 -4.10 16.81 -30.06
C SER A 68 -4.94 15.63 -30.55
N HIS A 69 -4.44 14.95 -31.58
CA HIS A 69 -5.02 13.70 -32.09
C HIS A 69 -5.19 12.67 -30.96
N GLY A 70 -6.36 12.02 -30.89
CA GLY A 70 -6.74 11.12 -29.79
C GLY A 70 -5.73 10.00 -29.54
N ALA A 71 -5.11 9.49 -30.60
CA ALA A 71 -4.06 8.46 -30.56
C ALA A 71 -2.88 8.82 -29.64
N PHE A 72 -2.46 10.09 -29.56
CA PHE A 72 -1.41 10.51 -28.65
C PHE A 72 -1.87 10.43 -27.19
N THR A 73 -3.09 10.88 -26.90
CA THR A 73 -3.66 10.79 -25.55
C THR A 73 -3.76 9.32 -25.11
N ILE A 74 -4.26 8.45 -25.99
CA ILE A 74 -4.43 7.01 -25.71
C ILE A 74 -3.06 6.34 -25.52
N GLY A 75 -2.12 6.55 -26.43
CA GLY A 75 -0.80 5.95 -26.37
C GLY A 75 -0.01 6.34 -25.12
N THR A 76 -0.01 7.63 -24.79
CA THR A 76 0.65 8.11 -23.56
C THR A 76 -0.06 7.64 -22.30
N SER A 77 -1.40 7.60 -22.29
CA SER A 77 -2.18 7.08 -21.15
C SER A 77 -1.92 5.59 -20.91
N ALA A 78 -1.77 4.80 -21.98
CA ALA A 78 -1.43 3.38 -21.89
C ALA A 78 -0.04 3.18 -21.27
N LEU A 79 0.95 3.99 -21.71
CA LEU A 79 2.30 3.96 -21.16
C LEU A 79 2.32 4.32 -19.66
N VAL A 80 1.64 5.41 -19.29
CA VAL A 80 1.52 5.84 -17.88
C VAL A 80 0.87 4.76 -17.02
N THR A 81 -0.23 4.16 -17.51
CA THR A 81 -0.93 3.06 -16.83
C THR A 81 -0.01 1.86 -16.63
N ALA A 82 0.79 1.49 -17.63
CA ALA A 82 1.74 0.38 -17.53
C ALA A 82 2.85 0.65 -16.50
N VAL A 83 3.41 1.87 -16.48
CA VAL A 83 4.44 2.27 -15.51
C VAL A 83 3.90 2.24 -14.08
N ILE A 84 2.72 2.83 -13.85
CA ILE A 84 2.08 2.83 -12.52
C ILE A 84 1.73 1.41 -12.09
N GLY A 85 1.20 0.60 -13.02
CA GLY A 85 0.88 -0.81 -12.79
C GLY A 85 2.11 -1.60 -12.35
N ALA A 86 3.21 -1.51 -13.11
CA ALA A 86 4.47 -2.21 -12.80
C ALA A 86 5.03 -1.78 -11.44
N TRP A 87 5.10 -0.47 -11.17
CA TRP A 87 5.58 0.06 -9.90
C TRP A 87 4.73 -0.42 -8.72
N THR A 88 3.40 -0.38 -8.86
CA THR A 88 2.46 -0.85 -7.83
C THR A 88 2.62 -2.35 -7.57
N TRP A 89 2.90 -3.12 -8.63
CA TRP A 89 3.07 -4.57 -8.53
C TRP A 89 4.32 -4.95 -7.74
N GLU A 90 5.44 -4.30 -8.03
CA GLU A 90 6.73 -4.54 -7.36
C GLU A 90 6.71 -4.13 -5.89
N ARG A 91 6.00 -3.06 -5.54
CA ARG A 91 6.01 -2.50 -4.18
C ARG A 91 5.18 -3.26 -3.15
N GLY A 92 4.09 -3.91 -3.56
CA GLY A 92 3.28 -4.64 -2.60
C GLY A 92 2.07 -5.39 -3.14
N MET A 93 1.66 -5.16 -4.40
CA MET A 93 0.52 -5.89 -4.93
C MET A 93 0.85 -7.37 -5.24
N ARG A 94 2.11 -7.70 -5.53
CA ARG A 94 2.53 -9.08 -5.84
C ARG A 94 2.24 -10.08 -4.72
N SER A 95 2.42 -9.68 -3.46
CA SER A 95 2.17 -10.52 -2.27
C SER A 95 0.75 -10.39 -1.71
N ALA A 96 -0.08 -9.49 -2.25
CA ALA A 96 -1.45 -9.29 -1.81
C ALA A 96 -2.36 -10.48 -2.18
N SER A 97 -3.52 -10.55 -1.52
CA SER A 97 -4.57 -11.53 -1.86
C SER A 97 -5.12 -11.29 -3.28
N THR A 98 -5.71 -12.33 -3.86
CA THR A 98 -6.27 -12.27 -5.22
C THR A 98 -7.31 -11.16 -5.39
N GLY A 99 -8.14 -10.91 -4.35
CA GLY A 99 -9.13 -9.82 -4.38
C GLY A 99 -8.49 -8.44 -4.61
N TRP A 100 -7.40 -8.14 -3.90
CA TRP A 100 -6.68 -6.87 -4.06
C TRP A 100 -6.01 -6.73 -5.43
N LYS A 101 -5.45 -7.83 -5.95
CA LYS A 101 -4.86 -7.87 -7.29
C LYS A 101 -5.91 -7.57 -8.37
N ILE A 102 -7.07 -8.22 -8.28
CA ILE A 102 -8.19 -8.00 -9.21
C ILE A 102 -8.71 -6.57 -9.11
N ALA A 103 -8.95 -6.07 -7.89
CA ALA A 103 -9.42 -4.71 -7.69
C ALA A 103 -8.46 -3.67 -8.28
N THR A 104 -7.15 -3.87 -8.08
CA THR A 104 -6.12 -2.98 -8.64
C THR A 104 -6.11 -3.02 -10.17
N ILE A 105 -6.08 -4.21 -10.77
CA ILE A 105 -6.13 -4.32 -12.24
C ILE A 105 -7.41 -3.66 -12.79
N ALA A 106 -8.55 -3.94 -12.17
CA ALA A 106 -9.84 -3.39 -12.59
C ALA A 106 -9.85 -1.86 -12.53
N VAL A 107 -9.36 -1.25 -11.44
CA VAL A 107 -9.38 0.22 -11.31
C VAL A 107 -8.46 0.90 -12.32
N LEU A 108 -7.26 0.35 -12.55
CA LEU A 108 -6.32 0.90 -13.54
C LEU A 108 -6.90 0.76 -14.96
N LEU A 109 -7.53 -0.36 -15.28
CA LEU A 109 -8.19 -0.55 -16.57
C LEU A 109 -9.38 0.38 -16.75
N VAL A 110 -10.26 0.51 -15.77
CA VAL A 110 -11.44 1.39 -15.87
C VAL A 110 -11.02 2.84 -16.08
N GLN A 111 -10.06 3.35 -15.31
CA GLN A 111 -9.57 4.72 -15.48
C GLN A 111 -8.93 4.93 -16.85
N PHE A 112 -8.12 3.98 -17.33
CA PHE A 112 -7.54 4.05 -18.66
C PHE A 112 -8.61 4.05 -19.75
N LEU A 113 -9.60 3.16 -19.66
CA LEU A 113 -10.70 3.05 -20.62
C LEU A 113 -11.56 4.31 -20.67
N LEU A 114 -11.83 4.95 -19.52
CA LEU A 114 -12.57 6.22 -19.48
C LEU A 114 -11.86 7.32 -20.27
N ILE A 115 -10.54 7.43 -20.12
CA ILE A 115 -9.74 8.36 -20.92
C ILE A 115 -9.69 7.93 -22.39
N GLY A 116 -9.61 6.63 -22.67
CA GLY A 116 -9.64 6.09 -24.01
C GLY A 116 -10.92 6.46 -24.77
N VAL A 117 -12.08 6.31 -24.12
CA VAL A 117 -13.38 6.71 -24.66
C VAL A 117 -13.40 8.23 -24.90
N ALA A 118 -13.02 9.04 -23.91
CA ALA A 118 -13.02 10.50 -24.07
C ALA A 118 -12.05 10.99 -25.16
N ALA A 119 -10.92 10.31 -25.36
CA ALA A 119 -9.95 10.63 -26.40
C ALA A 119 -10.38 10.14 -27.80
N SER A 120 -11.25 9.12 -27.86
CA SER A 120 -11.69 8.52 -29.13
C SER A 120 -12.51 9.47 -30.01
N GLU A 121 -13.11 10.51 -29.43
CA GLU A 121 -13.81 11.57 -30.16
C GLU A 121 -12.88 12.39 -31.08
N ARG A 122 -11.56 12.29 -30.87
CA ARG A 122 -10.52 13.01 -31.62
C ARG A 122 -9.64 12.09 -32.47
N LEU A 123 -10.10 10.86 -32.74
CA LEU A 123 -9.45 9.90 -33.63
C LEU A 123 -9.82 10.11 -35.09
#